data_AF-A0A951K579-F1
#
_entry.id   AF-A0A951K579-F1
#
_cell.length_a   1.000
_cell.length_b   1.000
_cell.length_c   1.000
_cell.angle_alpha   90.00
_cell.angle_beta   90.00
_cell.angle_gamma   90.00
#
_symmetry.space_group_name_H-M   'P 1'
#
loop_
_entity.id
_entity.type
_entity.pdbx_description
1 polymer ?
#
loop_
_entity_poly.entity_id
_entity_poly.type
_entity_poly.pdbx_seq_one_letter_code
_entity_poly.pdbx_strand_id
1 'polypeptide(L)'
;MTRYYSPEAEVSFCGHATIATGVVLGERVGLGSFRLGTSVGTVVVEVDAAADGTMRATLTSVAPDARPLPDGLLHTALDTFRWSDAVLDPAVPPGLAYAGAWHLIVPLASPEQLSGSPTTSSGCAG
;
A
#
# COMPACT_ATOMS: atom_id res chain seq x y z
N MET A 1 -4.69 8.93 23.06
CA MET A 1 -4.72 9.48 21.69
C MET A 1 -3.39 9.14 21.04
N THR A 2 -3.42 8.43 19.92
CA THR A 2 -2.27 8.02 19.11
C THR A 2 -2.06 9.05 17.99
N ARG A 3 -0.81 9.49 17.78
CA ARG A 3 -0.43 10.48 16.78
C ARG A 3 0.74 9.94 15.95
N TYR A 4 0.77 10.26 14.66
CA TYR A 4 1.77 9.73 13.73
C TYR A 4 2.62 10.88 13.19
N TYR A 5 3.92 10.68 13.13
CA TYR A 5 4.86 11.71 12.67
C TYR A 5 5.79 11.12 11.60
N SER A 6 5.95 11.85 10.50
CA SER A 6 7.14 11.72 9.64
C SER A 6 8.27 12.57 10.24
N PRO A 7 9.50 12.51 9.69
CA PRO A 7 10.58 13.40 10.13
C PRO A 7 10.24 14.90 10.00
N GLU A 8 9.35 15.24 9.08
CA GLU A 8 9.06 16.64 8.70
C GLU A 8 7.76 17.17 9.30
N ALA A 9 6.75 16.31 9.53
CA ALA A 9 5.42 16.74 9.98
C ALA A 9 4.60 15.64 10.65
N GLU A 10 3.53 16.05 11.34
CA GLU A 10 2.46 15.13 11.74
C GLU A 10 1.64 14.69 10.52
N VAL A 11 1.31 13.41 10.46
CA VAL A 11 0.42 12.83 9.44
C VAL A 11 -0.84 12.29 10.08
N SER A 12 -1.93 12.23 9.30
CA SER A 12 -3.24 11.81 9.80
C SER A 12 -3.28 10.34 10.20
N PHE A 13 -2.56 9.48 9.48
CA PHE A 13 -2.53 8.04 9.73
C PHE A 13 -1.29 7.38 9.15
N CYS A 14 -0.79 6.32 9.81
CA CYS A 14 0.24 5.44 9.28
C CYS A 14 -0.06 3.99 9.66
N GLY A 15 -0.42 3.16 8.67
CA GLY A 15 -0.79 1.76 8.89
C GLY A 15 0.34 0.94 9.52
N HIS A 16 1.56 1.05 8.98
CA HIS A 16 2.73 0.32 9.48
C HIS A 16 3.05 0.67 10.93
N ALA A 17 2.98 1.96 11.29
CA ALA A 17 3.18 2.40 12.68
C ALA A 17 2.07 1.89 13.61
N THR A 18 0.84 1.77 13.10
CA THR A 18 -0.30 1.21 13.85
C THR A 18 -0.11 -0.27 14.14
N ILE A 19 0.29 -1.05 13.13
CA ILE A 19 0.63 -2.47 13.27
C ILE A 19 1.81 -2.65 14.24
N ALA A 20 2.88 -1.87 14.10
CA ALA A 20 4.02 -1.90 15.00
C ALA A 20 3.63 -1.59 16.45
N THR A 21 2.74 -0.60 16.65
CA THR A 21 2.17 -0.29 17.97
C THR A 21 1.40 -1.48 18.54
N GLY A 22 0.58 -2.15 17.72
CA GLY A 22 -0.17 -3.35 18.10
C GLY A 22 0.74 -4.49 18.56
N VAL A 23 1.80 -4.79 17.79
CA VAL A 23 2.79 -5.82 18.15
C VAL A 23 3.41 -5.52 19.52
N VAL A 24 3.88 -4.29 19.74
CA VAL A 24 4.46 -3.88 21.03
C VAL A 24 3.45 -3.95 22.18
N LEU A 25 2.18 -3.62 21.93
CA LEU A 25 1.11 -3.79 22.93
C LEU A 25 0.88 -5.27 23.24
N GLY A 26 0.90 -6.14 22.24
CA GLY A 26 0.85 -7.59 22.40
C GLY A 26 1.95 -8.14 23.29
N GLU A 27 3.20 -7.73 23.04
CA GLU A 27 4.36 -8.14 23.83
C GLU A 27 4.28 -7.67 25.29
N ARG A 28 3.73 -6.49 25.54
CA ARG A 28 3.73 -5.86 26.88
C ARG A 28 2.49 -6.14 27.71
N VAL A 29 1.34 -6.30 27.07
CA VAL A 29 0.02 -6.37 27.71
C VAL A 29 -0.64 -7.73 27.48
N GLY A 30 -0.27 -8.43 26.41
CA GLY A 30 -0.84 -9.71 26.00
C GLY A 30 -1.74 -9.59 24.77
N LEU A 31 -2.27 -10.73 24.34
CA LEU A 31 -3.14 -10.85 23.17
C LEU A 31 -4.50 -10.18 23.39
N GLY A 32 -5.13 -9.71 22.31
CA GLY A 32 -6.48 -9.17 22.34
C GLY A 32 -6.70 -7.96 21.42
N SER A 33 -7.82 -7.28 21.65
CA SER A 33 -8.27 -6.12 20.87
C SER A 33 -7.88 -4.82 21.54
N PHE A 34 -7.14 -3.97 20.82
CA PHE A 34 -6.71 -2.65 21.27
C PHE A 34 -7.42 -1.54 20.46
N ARG A 35 -8.11 -0.63 21.16
CA ARG A 35 -8.79 0.52 20.55
C ARG A 35 -7.91 1.76 20.62
N LEU A 36 -7.35 2.17 19.49
CA LEU A 36 -6.49 3.34 19.38
C LEU A 36 -7.30 4.53 18.89
N GLY A 37 -7.44 5.56 19.74
CA GLY A 37 -8.01 6.84 19.29
C GLY A 37 -6.99 7.62 18.47
N THR A 38 -7.27 7.88 17.20
CA THR A 38 -6.41 8.62 16.25
C THR A 38 -7.09 9.90 15.76
N SER A 39 -6.38 10.74 15.00
CA SER A 39 -6.98 11.94 14.37
C SER A 39 -8.02 11.62 13.30
N VAL A 40 -8.00 10.40 12.74
CA VAL A 40 -8.97 9.91 11.75
C VAL A 40 -10.09 9.05 12.37
N GLY A 41 -10.19 9.04 13.71
CA GLY A 41 -11.16 8.25 14.45
C GLY A 41 -10.55 7.08 15.22
N THR A 42 -11.39 6.19 15.71
CA THR A 42 -10.92 5.00 16.45
C THR A 42 -10.52 3.90 15.49
N VAL A 43 -9.30 3.40 15.62
CA VAL A 43 -8.79 2.23 14.90
C VAL A 43 -8.68 1.07 15.87
N VAL A 44 -9.25 -0.07 15.50
CA VAL A 44 -9.16 -1.31 16.28
C VAL A 44 -8.00 -2.14 15.73
N VAL A 45 -7.14 -2.61 16.61
CA VAL A 45 -6.01 -3.49 16.29
C VAL A 45 -6.19 -4.79 17.06
N GLU A 46 -6.36 -5.89 16.34
CA GLU A 46 -6.42 -7.22 16.92
C GLU A 46 -5.02 -7.82 16.96
N VAL A 47 -4.65 -8.38 18.10
CA VAL A 47 -3.33 -8.97 18.33
C VAL A 47 -3.48 -10.42 18.77
N ASP A 48 -2.89 -11.32 17.99
CA ASP A 48 -2.87 -12.75 18.20
C ASP A 48 -1.45 -13.32 18.08
N ALA A 49 -1.28 -14.58 18.47
CA ALA A 49 -0.06 -15.33 18.22
C ALA A 49 -0.20 -16.10 16.90
N ALA A 50 0.73 -15.89 15.98
CA ALA A 50 0.83 -16.67 14.77
C ALA A 50 1.23 -18.13 15.09
N ALA A 51 1.09 -19.01 14.09
CA ALA A 51 1.37 -20.44 14.25
C ALA A 51 2.83 -20.75 14.65
N ASP A 52 3.76 -19.86 14.33
CA ASP A 52 5.18 -19.93 14.69
C ASP A 52 5.50 -19.27 16.04
N GLY A 53 4.48 -18.80 16.77
CA GLY A 53 4.60 -18.13 18.05
C GLY A 53 4.97 -16.64 17.96
N THR A 54 5.09 -16.07 16.76
CA THR A 54 5.33 -14.63 16.59
C THR A 54 4.07 -13.81 16.89
N MET A 55 4.26 -12.58 17.36
CA MET A 55 3.15 -11.64 17.57
C MET A 55 2.65 -11.11 16.23
N ARG A 56 1.35 -11.24 15.99
CA ARG A 56 0.67 -10.74 14.80
C ARG A 56 -0.34 -9.68 15.21
N ALA A 57 -0.18 -8.47 14.67
CA ALA A 57 -1.20 -7.43 14.76
C ALA A 57 -1.94 -7.31 13.42
N THR A 58 -3.25 -7.10 13.46
CA THR A 58 -4.09 -6.86 12.29
C THR A 58 -5.00 -5.66 12.52
N LEU A 59 -5.29 -4.93 11.44
CA LEU A 59 -6.29 -3.86 11.44
C LEU A 59 -7.12 -3.98 10.16
N THR A 60 -8.34 -3.48 10.20
CA THR A 60 -9.20 -3.37 9.02
C THR A 60 -9.16 -1.93 8.50
N SER A 61 -8.92 -1.75 7.20
CA SER A 61 -8.99 -0.44 6.57
C SER A 61 -10.43 0.08 6.50
N VAL A 62 -10.57 1.33 6.11
CA VAL A 62 -11.87 1.87 5.67
C VAL A 62 -12.40 1.09 4.46
N ALA A 63 -13.70 1.23 4.19
CA ALA A 63 -14.32 0.62 3.03
C ALA A 63 -13.59 1.06 1.74
N PRO A 64 -13.24 0.11 0.85
CA PRO A 64 -12.53 0.44 -0.37
C PRO A 64 -13.43 1.16 -1.37
N ASP A 65 -12.83 2.00 -2.20
CA ASP A 65 -13.49 2.66 -3.35
C ASP A 65 -12.56 2.56 -4.57
N ALA A 66 -13.13 2.56 -5.77
CA ALA A 66 -12.39 2.46 -7.03
C ALA A 66 -12.96 3.42 -8.07
N ARG A 67 -12.08 4.06 -8.84
CA ARG A 67 -12.47 5.04 -9.86
C ARG A 67 -11.65 4.87 -11.15
N PRO A 68 -12.24 5.23 -12.31
CA PRO A 68 -11.47 5.37 -13.54
C PRO A 68 -10.32 6.36 -13.39
N LEU A 69 -9.29 6.20 -14.21
CA LEU A 69 -8.17 7.14 -14.25
C LEU A 69 -8.60 8.47 -14.90
N PRO A 70 -8.14 9.61 -14.36
CA PRO A 70 -8.16 10.87 -15.09
C PRO A 70 -7.37 10.77 -16.40
N ASP A 71 -7.82 11.46 -17.43
CA ASP A 71 -7.15 11.50 -18.73
C ASP A 71 -5.68 11.91 -18.59
N GLY A 72 -4.80 11.19 -19.26
CA GLY A 72 -3.35 11.45 -19.28
C GLY A 72 -2.57 11.04 -18.02
N LEU A 73 -3.24 10.66 -16.92
CA LEU A 73 -2.53 10.27 -15.68
C LEU A 73 -1.68 9.01 -15.89
N LEU A 74 -2.21 8.01 -16.61
CA LEU A 74 -1.48 6.78 -16.90
C LEU A 74 -0.22 7.07 -17.73
N HIS A 75 -0.36 7.85 -18.80
CA HIS A 75 0.76 8.25 -19.66
C HIS A 75 1.85 8.98 -18.86
N THR A 76 1.46 9.93 -18.01
CA THR A 76 2.40 10.67 -17.15
C THR A 76 3.16 9.73 -16.21
N ALA A 77 2.47 8.73 -15.65
CA ALA A 77 3.10 7.74 -14.77
C ALA A 77 4.10 6.86 -15.56
N LEU A 78 3.70 6.33 -16.73
CA LEU A 78 4.57 5.51 -17.57
C LEU A 78 5.82 6.27 -18.01
N ASP A 79 5.68 7.53 -18.44
CA ASP A 79 6.80 8.39 -18.81
C ASP A 79 7.80 8.59 -17.65
N THR A 80 7.28 8.77 -16.44
CA THR A 80 8.10 8.94 -15.23
C THR A 80 8.99 7.72 -14.98
N PHE A 81 8.46 6.53 -15.24
CA PHE A 81 9.21 5.27 -15.14
C PHE A 81 9.93 4.86 -16.43
N ARG A 82 9.80 5.65 -17.51
CA ARG A 82 10.31 5.34 -18.87
C ARG A 82 9.80 4.00 -19.41
N TRP A 83 8.54 3.70 -19.11
CA TRP A 83 7.85 2.50 -19.59
C TRP A 83 6.98 2.82 -20.80
N SER A 84 6.79 1.82 -21.66
CA SER A 84 5.78 1.84 -22.72
C SER A 84 4.55 1.06 -22.28
N ASP A 85 3.44 1.18 -23.01
CA ASP A 85 2.21 0.42 -22.70
C ASP A 85 2.39 -1.10 -22.73
N ALA A 86 3.46 -1.60 -23.36
CA ALA A 86 3.78 -3.03 -23.43
C ALA A 86 4.11 -3.67 -22.07
N VAL A 87 4.36 -2.85 -21.03
CA VAL A 87 4.59 -3.33 -19.67
C VAL A 87 3.29 -3.70 -18.95
N LEU A 88 2.15 -3.19 -19.44
CA LEU A 88 0.85 -3.33 -18.80
C LEU A 88 0.29 -4.73 -19.01
N ASP A 89 -0.38 -5.26 -17.98
CA ASP A 89 -1.19 -6.47 -18.14
C ASP A 89 -2.51 -6.13 -18.87
N PRO A 90 -2.77 -6.70 -20.06
CA PRO A 90 -4.00 -6.41 -20.81
C PRO A 90 -5.26 -6.99 -20.15
N ALA A 91 -5.13 -7.93 -19.20
CA ALA A 91 -6.27 -8.55 -18.54
C ALA A 91 -6.87 -7.69 -17.43
N VAL A 92 -6.12 -6.71 -16.90
CA VAL A 92 -6.54 -5.88 -15.77
C VAL A 92 -6.36 -4.40 -16.10
N PRO A 93 -7.44 -3.60 -16.13
CA PRO A 93 -7.34 -2.18 -16.44
C PRO A 93 -6.68 -1.40 -15.29
N PRO A 94 -5.81 -0.41 -15.59
CA PRO A 94 -5.33 0.55 -14.61
C PRO A 94 -6.48 1.35 -13.97
N GLY A 95 -6.32 1.78 -12.72
CA GLY A 95 -7.38 2.46 -11.97
C GLY A 95 -6.89 3.18 -10.72
N LEU A 96 -7.75 4.03 -10.16
CA LEU A 96 -7.54 4.61 -8.84
C LEU A 96 -8.21 3.72 -7.80
N ALA A 97 -7.49 3.36 -6.74
CA ALA A 97 -8.03 2.60 -5.61
C ALA A 97 -7.85 3.38 -4.31
N TYR A 98 -8.85 3.28 -3.42
CA TYR A 98 -8.88 3.91 -2.12
C TYR A 98 -9.00 2.85 -1.02
N ALA A 99 -8.19 2.99 0.02
CA ALA A 99 -8.31 2.24 1.28
C ALA A 99 -7.87 3.10 2.49
N GLY A 100 -8.09 4.41 2.40
CA GLY A 100 -7.62 5.42 3.35
C GLY A 100 -6.89 6.57 2.66
N ALA A 101 -6.24 6.29 1.53
CA ALA A 101 -5.70 7.27 0.59
C ALA A 101 -5.87 6.75 -0.85
N TRP A 102 -5.92 7.67 -1.81
CA TRP A 102 -6.01 7.35 -3.24
C TRP A 102 -4.65 6.96 -3.80
N HIS A 103 -4.60 5.82 -4.49
CA HIS A 103 -3.41 5.32 -5.15
C HIS A 103 -3.71 5.00 -6.62
N LEU A 104 -2.75 5.30 -7.48
CA LEU A 104 -2.73 4.80 -8.85
C LEU A 104 -2.27 3.34 -8.85
N ILE A 105 -3.12 2.46 -9.37
CA ILE A 105 -2.82 1.04 -9.56
C ILE A 105 -2.50 0.81 -11.04
N VAL A 106 -1.29 0.33 -11.31
CA VAL A 106 -0.78 0.01 -12.65
C VAL A 106 -0.48 -1.49 -12.73
N PRO A 107 -1.38 -2.31 -13.29
CA PRO A 107 -1.16 -3.73 -13.47
C PRO A 107 -0.04 -3.98 -14.48
N LEU A 108 0.93 -4.81 -14.11
CA LEU A 108 2.09 -5.14 -14.96
C LEU A 108 2.00 -6.58 -15.44
N ALA A 109 2.36 -6.81 -16.71
CA ALA A 109 2.32 -8.14 -17.32
C ALA A 109 3.33 -9.12 -16.70
N SER A 110 4.39 -8.61 -16.06
CA SER A 110 5.36 -9.46 -15.36
C SER A 110 6.03 -8.73 -14.18
N PRO A 111 6.42 -9.45 -13.12
CA PRO A 111 7.06 -8.87 -11.94
C PRO A 111 8.50 -8.37 -12.19
N GLU A 112 9.18 -8.88 -13.22
CA GLU A 112 10.54 -8.46 -13.60
C GLU A 112 10.62 -6.95 -13.92
N GLN A 113 9.51 -6.38 -14.41
CA GLN A 113 9.34 -4.94 -14.68
C GLN A 113 9.60 -4.07 -13.43
N LEU A 114 9.20 -4.53 -12.24
CA LEU A 114 9.37 -3.80 -10.97
C LEU A 114 10.81 -3.80 -10.46
N SER A 115 11.63 -4.74 -10.92
CA SER A 115 13.00 -4.94 -10.41
C SER A 115 14.03 -4.02 -11.06
N GLY A 116 13.61 -3.13 -11.98
CA GLY A 116 14.49 -2.17 -12.64
C GLY A 116 15.44 -2.76 -13.68
N SER A 117 15.22 -4.02 -14.11
CA SER A 117 16.03 -4.60 -15.18
C SER A 117 15.74 -3.85 -16.50
N PRO A 118 16.76 -3.34 -17.22
CA PRO A 118 16.53 -2.64 -18.46
C PRO A 118 16.03 -3.66 -19.50
N THR A 119 14.76 -3.57 -19.86
CA THR A 119 14.20 -4.27 -21.02
C THR A 119 14.70 -3.57 -22.28
N THR A 120 15.96 -3.78 -22.64
CA THR A 120 16.41 -3.51 -24.01
C THR A 120 15.85 -4.61 -24.90
N SER A 121 14.75 -4.30 -25.59
CA SER A 121 14.37 -5.03 -26.81
C SER A 121 14.16 -4.03 -27.96
N SER A 122 15.24 -3.35 -28.36
CA SER A 122 15.30 -2.83 -29.73
C SER A 122 15.79 -3.94 -30.67
N GLY A 123 14.87 -4.86 -31.00
CA GLY A 123 14.97 -5.62 -32.23
C GLY A 123 14.46 -4.74 -33.37
N CYS A 124 15.34 -4.23 -34.21
CA CYS A 124 15.00 -3.73 -35.53
C CYS A 124 15.97 -4.35 -36.54
N ALA A 125 15.36 -5.07 -37.48
CA ALA A 125 16.00 -5.70 -38.62
C ALA A 125 16.73 -4.67 -39.50
N GLY A 126 17.83 -5.12 -40.08
CA GLY A 126 18.56 -4.53 -41.19
C GLY A 126 19.42 -5.61 -41.82
#